data_AF-A0AA39ULY1-F1
#
_entry.id   AF-A0AA39ULY1-F1
#
_cell.length_a   1.000
_cell.length_b   1.000
_cell.length_c   1.000
_cell.angle_alpha   90.00
_cell.angle_beta   90.00
_cell.angle_gamma   90.00
#
_symmetry.space_group_name_H-M   'P 1'
#
loop_
_entity.id
_entity.type
_entity.pdbx_description
1 polymer ?
#
loop_
_entity_poly.entity_id
_entity_poly.type
_entity_poly.pdbx_seq_one_letter_code
_entity_poly.pdbx_strand_id
1 'polypeptide(L)'
;MVSIPATRANIVNKLLGLSTNQQIQHDDNIVIYFSGHGTSYRCKSHPEYNGDFVARAGSIEALCPMDRNPRPAASDAVKLVIPDISDREVSTILTEVCRTKGHHITVILDCCFASGATRTPMEGEGVPRMAKELDGSDTLISGMFAAAERRLGGLKTEDGSPRYSSISAGDWWPDEGTHVALAACNAYELAVEVKGEITYYGVFTEALLHKLKEVGSNSPARLPTYLELIKNLPEIGAHQNPMVVGTHMNDRLWYAV
;
A
#
# COMPACT_ATOMS: atom_id res chain seq x y z
N MET A 1 6.45 20.42 13.50
CA MET A 1 5.84 19.88 12.25
C MET A 1 4.33 19.97 12.41
N VAL A 2 3.64 20.65 11.50
CA VAL A 2 2.16 20.57 11.45
C VAL A 2 1.82 19.19 10.89
N SER A 3 1.05 18.40 11.64
CA SER A 3 0.57 17.11 11.16
C SER A 3 -0.42 17.35 10.03
N ILE A 4 -0.14 16.80 8.85
CA ILE A 4 -1.03 16.86 7.69
C ILE A 4 -1.98 15.65 7.77
N PRO A 5 -3.31 15.84 7.68
CA PRO A 5 -4.25 14.72 7.76
C PRO A 5 -4.06 13.75 6.60
N ALA A 6 -4.17 12.45 6.86
CA ALA A 6 -4.05 11.36 5.89
C ALA A 6 -5.29 11.21 4.99
N THR A 7 -5.71 12.33 4.38
CA THR A 7 -6.78 12.34 3.39
C THR A 7 -6.32 11.72 2.08
N ARG A 8 -7.25 11.24 1.27
CA ARG A 8 -6.93 10.65 -0.04
C ARG A 8 -6.07 11.59 -0.89
N ALA A 9 -6.47 12.86 -0.94
CA ALA A 9 -5.76 13.88 -1.70
C ALA A 9 -4.34 14.10 -1.16
N ASN A 10 -4.16 14.18 0.16
CA ASN A 10 -2.85 14.40 0.76
C ASN A 10 -1.91 13.21 0.55
N ILE A 11 -2.40 11.98 0.71
CA ILE A 11 -1.61 10.76 0.47
C ILE A 11 -1.12 10.73 -0.99
N VAL A 12 -2.03 10.82 -1.96
CA VAL A 12 -1.68 10.76 -3.38
C VAL A 12 -0.76 11.91 -3.79
N ASN A 13 -1.04 13.13 -3.34
CA ASN A 13 -0.18 14.28 -3.64
C ASN A 13 1.21 14.13 -3.05
N LYS A 14 1.33 13.58 -1.84
CA LYS A 14 2.63 13.38 -1.20
C LYS A 14 3.45 12.32 -1.91
N LEU A 15 2.82 11.20 -2.30
CA LEU A 15 3.47 10.13 -3.06
C LEU A 15 3.92 10.61 -4.44
N LEU A 16 3.03 11.22 -5.22
CA LEU A 16 3.38 11.81 -6.53
C LEU A 16 4.44 12.89 -6.40
N GLY A 17 4.39 13.70 -5.34
CA GLY A 17 5.37 14.76 -5.07
C GLY A 17 6.80 14.23 -4.86
N LEU A 18 6.99 12.95 -4.50
CA LEU A 18 8.32 12.35 -4.43
C LEU A 18 9.01 12.37 -5.81
N SER A 19 8.26 12.14 -6.89
CA SER A 19 8.81 12.07 -8.25
C SER A 19 9.34 13.42 -8.75
N THR A 20 8.82 14.54 -8.25
CA THR A 20 9.17 15.89 -8.69
C THR A 20 9.98 16.69 -7.67
N ASN A 21 10.16 16.15 -6.45
CA ASN A 21 10.95 16.82 -5.42
C ASN A 21 12.43 16.90 -5.83
N GLN A 22 12.95 18.12 -6.01
CA GLN A 22 14.34 18.36 -6.41
C GLN A 22 15.36 18.06 -5.32
N GLN A 23 14.92 17.94 -4.06
CA GLN A 23 15.79 17.59 -2.94
C GLN A 23 16.13 16.09 -2.93
N ILE A 24 15.29 15.26 -3.54
CA ILE A 24 15.52 13.82 -3.69
C ILE A 24 16.32 13.61 -4.97
N GLN A 25 17.56 13.18 -4.84
CA GLN A 25 18.42 12.84 -5.97
C GLN A 25 18.07 11.46 -6.52
N HIS A 26 18.59 11.15 -7.71
CA HIS A 26 18.53 9.79 -8.23
C HIS A 26 19.33 8.86 -7.31
N ASP A 27 18.77 7.68 -7.03
CA ASP A 27 19.29 6.64 -6.13
C ASP A 27 19.33 7.01 -4.62
N ASP A 28 18.70 8.13 -4.23
CA ASP A 28 18.41 8.37 -2.82
C ASP A 28 17.44 7.30 -2.27
N ASN A 29 17.66 6.88 -1.02
CA ASN A 29 16.77 5.94 -0.36
C ASN A 29 15.43 6.61 -0.01
N ILE A 30 14.34 6.09 -0.58
CA ILE A 30 12.97 6.54 -0.31
C ILE A 30 12.29 5.48 0.56
N VAL A 31 11.87 5.85 1.77
CA VAL A 31 11.09 4.99 2.66
C VAL A 31 9.68 5.54 2.80
N ILE A 32 8.70 4.74 2.40
CA ILE A 32 7.27 5.02 2.52
C ILE A 32 6.72 4.05 3.57
N TYR A 33 6.10 4.59 4.62
CA TYR A 33 5.48 3.79 5.68
C TYR A 33 4.00 4.12 5.77
N PHE A 34 3.16 3.09 5.72
CA PHE A 34 1.72 3.19 5.94
C PHE A 34 1.31 2.24 7.06
N SER A 35 0.56 2.77 8.02
CA SER A 35 -0.13 1.97 9.04
C SER A 35 -1.55 2.50 9.20
N GLY A 36 -2.51 1.60 9.08
CA GLY A 36 -3.93 1.95 9.02
C GLY A 36 -4.74 0.81 8.42
N HIS A 37 -5.97 1.11 8.03
CA HIS A 37 -6.84 0.09 7.45
C HIS A 37 -6.51 -0.19 5.98
N GLY A 38 -6.42 -1.46 5.64
CA GLY A 38 -6.59 -1.95 4.26
C GLY A 38 -8.02 -2.45 4.05
N THR A 39 -8.38 -2.61 2.78
CA THR A 39 -9.63 -3.24 2.37
C THR A 39 -9.44 -3.95 1.03
N SER A 40 -10.41 -4.77 0.63
CA SER A 40 -10.36 -5.53 -0.63
C SER A 40 -11.75 -5.52 -1.26
N TYR A 41 -11.84 -5.10 -2.53
CA TYR A 41 -13.05 -5.06 -3.33
C TYR A 41 -13.07 -6.24 -4.31
N ARG A 42 -14.14 -7.04 -4.34
CA ARG A 42 -14.23 -8.18 -5.27
C ARG A 42 -14.73 -7.75 -6.65
N CYS A 43 -13.99 -8.06 -7.71
CA CYS A 43 -14.33 -7.69 -9.11
C CYS A 43 -15.34 -8.65 -9.76
N LYS A 44 -16.42 -9.04 -9.07
CA LYS A 44 -17.33 -10.10 -9.56
C LYS A 44 -18.14 -9.73 -10.80
N SER A 45 -18.40 -8.44 -11.03
CA SER A 45 -19.28 -7.97 -12.10
C SER A 45 -18.71 -6.82 -12.95
N HIS A 46 -17.45 -6.43 -12.72
CA HIS A 46 -16.80 -5.40 -13.52
C HIS A 46 -16.57 -5.90 -14.96
N PRO A 47 -17.00 -5.15 -16.00
CA PRO A 47 -16.99 -5.62 -17.40
C PRO A 47 -15.66 -6.17 -17.92
N GLU A 48 -14.53 -5.59 -17.50
CA GLU A 48 -13.18 -6.01 -17.90
C GLU A 48 -12.74 -7.35 -17.30
N TYR A 49 -13.44 -7.82 -16.26
CA TYR A 49 -13.20 -9.10 -15.58
C TYR A 49 -14.20 -10.19 -16.03
N ASN A 50 -14.99 -9.91 -17.07
CA ASN A 50 -16.02 -10.80 -17.58
C ASN A 50 -15.49 -11.69 -18.75
N GLY A 51 -14.47 -12.53 -18.52
CA GLY A 51 -13.90 -13.45 -19.54
C GLY A 51 -13.10 -14.64 -18.97
N ASP A 52 -12.86 -15.70 -19.76
CA ASP A 52 -12.40 -17.05 -19.33
C ASP A 52 -10.96 -17.21 -18.77
N PHE A 53 -10.28 -16.13 -18.36
CA PHE A 53 -8.96 -16.23 -17.75
C PHE A 53 -9.03 -16.47 -16.23
N VAL A 54 -8.13 -17.32 -15.72
CA VAL A 54 -7.99 -17.73 -14.31
C VAL A 54 -7.78 -16.53 -13.36
N ALA A 55 -7.43 -15.35 -13.87
CA ALA A 55 -7.38 -14.07 -13.13
C ALA A 55 -8.76 -13.56 -12.62
N ARG A 56 -9.86 -14.24 -12.98
CA ARG A 56 -11.27 -13.93 -12.63
C ARG A 56 -11.63 -13.88 -11.12
N ALA A 57 -10.71 -14.19 -10.22
CA ALA A 57 -10.92 -14.05 -8.78
C ALA A 57 -10.22 -12.81 -8.18
N GLY A 58 -9.75 -11.89 -9.03
CA GLY A 58 -9.02 -10.69 -8.61
C GLY A 58 -9.85 -9.80 -7.68
N SER A 59 -9.35 -9.57 -6.48
CA SER A 59 -9.74 -8.43 -5.66
C SER A 59 -8.86 -7.24 -5.99
N ILE A 60 -9.43 -6.03 -5.95
CA ILE A 60 -8.66 -4.80 -5.87
C ILE A 60 -8.41 -4.52 -4.40
N GLU A 61 -7.15 -4.57 -3.99
CA GLU A 61 -6.72 -4.18 -2.66
C GLU A 61 -6.62 -2.65 -2.59
N ALA A 62 -6.91 -2.07 -1.42
CA ALA A 62 -6.96 -0.63 -1.29
C ALA A 62 -6.52 -0.15 0.10
N LEU A 63 -5.74 0.93 0.13
CA LEU A 63 -5.48 1.70 1.33
C LEU A 63 -6.70 2.56 1.65
N CYS A 64 -7.12 2.61 2.91
CA CYS A 64 -8.27 3.39 3.37
C CYS A 64 -7.84 4.78 3.88
N PRO A 65 -8.08 5.87 3.13
CA PRO A 65 -7.83 7.22 3.62
C PRO A 65 -8.79 7.59 4.75
N MET A 66 -8.39 8.53 5.61
CA MET A 66 -9.21 8.92 6.77
C MET A 66 -10.53 9.60 6.40
N ASP A 67 -10.61 10.18 5.19
CA ASP A 67 -11.77 10.88 4.66
C ASP A 67 -12.63 10.00 3.73
N ARG A 68 -12.37 8.68 3.65
CA ARG A 68 -13.16 7.76 2.81
C ARG A 68 -14.64 7.81 3.18
N ASN A 69 -15.52 7.85 2.16
CA ASN A 69 -16.99 7.80 2.28
C ASN A 69 -17.53 8.61 3.47
N PRO A 70 -17.38 9.94 3.47
CA PRO A 70 -17.83 10.79 4.56
C PRO A 70 -19.33 10.61 4.79
N ARG A 71 -19.76 10.76 6.05
CA ARG A 71 -21.19 10.77 6.37
C ARG A 71 -21.83 11.95 5.64
N PRO A 72 -22.94 11.74 4.90
CA PRO A 72 -23.62 12.85 4.25
C PRO A 72 -24.11 13.83 5.31
N ALA A 73 -23.89 15.13 5.08
CA ALA A 73 -24.53 16.16 5.89
C ALA A 73 -26.03 16.17 5.57
N ALA A 74 -26.85 16.60 6.54
CA ALA A 74 -28.31 16.67 6.36
C ALA A 74 -28.74 17.57 5.19
N SER A 75 -27.85 18.45 4.73
CA SER A 75 -28.03 19.37 3.60
C SER A 75 -27.54 18.83 2.25
N ASP A 76 -26.89 17.67 2.22
CA ASP A 76 -26.25 17.18 1.00
C ASP A 76 -27.29 16.58 0.05
N ALA A 77 -27.49 17.25 -1.09
CA ALA A 77 -28.33 16.75 -2.17
C ALA A 77 -27.73 15.51 -2.87
N VAL A 78 -26.40 15.32 -2.76
CA VAL A 78 -25.65 14.19 -3.31
C VAL A 78 -24.63 13.74 -2.29
N LYS A 79 -24.61 12.44 -1.97
CA LYS A 79 -23.61 11.86 -1.08
C LYS A 79 -22.23 11.92 -1.74
N LEU A 80 -21.31 12.70 -1.17
CA LEU A 80 -19.91 12.69 -1.58
C LEU A 80 -19.30 11.33 -1.23
N VAL A 81 -18.76 10.63 -2.23
CA VAL A 81 -18.00 9.40 -2.03
C VAL A 81 -16.54 9.69 -2.36
N ILE A 82 -15.70 9.71 -1.33
CA ILE A 82 -14.24 9.72 -1.50
C ILE A 82 -13.80 8.26 -1.57
N PRO A 83 -13.29 7.80 -2.73
CA PRO A 83 -12.91 6.41 -2.91
C PRO A 83 -11.57 6.13 -2.21
N ASP A 84 -11.31 4.86 -1.95
CA ASP A 84 -10.01 4.42 -1.46
C ASP A 84 -8.91 4.59 -2.52
N ILE A 85 -7.68 4.26 -2.14
CA ILE A 85 -6.51 4.29 -3.02
C ILE A 85 -6.17 2.84 -3.35
N SER A 86 -6.50 2.41 -4.58
CA SER A 86 -6.23 1.04 -5.04
C SER A 86 -4.73 0.75 -5.11
N ASP A 87 -4.37 -0.52 -4.92
CA ASP A 87 -3.05 -1.08 -5.22
C ASP A 87 -2.53 -0.65 -6.60
N ARG A 88 -3.38 -0.67 -7.64
CA ARG A 88 -3.01 -0.24 -9.00
C ARG A 88 -2.59 1.22 -9.07
N GLU A 89 -3.28 2.09 -8.35
CA GLU A 89 -2.94 3.51 -8.26
C GLU A 89 -1.60 3.69 -7.52
N VAL A 90 -1.42 3.00 -6.37
CA VAL A 90 -0.15 3.06 -5.63
C VAL A 90 1.01 2.56 -6.49
N SER A 91 0.90 1.39 -7.12
CA SER A 91 1.93 0.82 -8.00
C SER A 91 2.26 1.73 -9.18
N THR A 92 1.27 2.36 -9.80
CA THR A 92 1.51 3.29 -10.91
C THR A 92 2.21 4.58 -10.43
N ILE A 93 1.86 5.08 -9.25
CA ILE A 93 2.58 6.21 -8.64
C ILE A 93 4.03 5.83 -8.33
N LEU A 94 4.27 4.64 -7.76
CA LEU A 94 5.62 4.15 -7.47
C LEU A 94 6.44 3.93 -8.74
N THR A 95 5.81 3.54 -9.85
CA THR A 95 6.44 3.50 -11.17
C THR A 95 6.93 4.88 -11.59
N GLU A 96 6.13 5.93 -11.40
CA GLU A 96 6.56 7.31 -11.67
C GLU A 96 7.70 7.79 -10.76
N VAL A 97 7.66 7.43 -9.48
CA VAL A 97 8.76 7.76 -8.56
C VAL A 97 10.03 7.03 -8.97
N CYS A 98 9.96 5.73 -9.28
CA CYS A 98 11.10 4.94 -9.73
C CYS A 98 11.69 5.51 -11.02
N ARG A 99 10.83 5.92 -11.97
CA ARG A 99 11.25 6.52 -13.24
C ARG A 99 12.10 7.78 -13.05
N THR A 100 11.86 8.58 -12.01
CA THR A 100 12.61 9.83 -11.79
C THR A 100 13.67 9.75 -10.72
N LYS A 101 13.55 8.83 -9.76
CA LYS A 101 14.39 8.74 -8.56
C LYS A 101 15.20 7.44 -8.46
N GLY A 102 14.98 6.47 -9.34
CA GLY A 102 15.58 5.14 -9.22
C GLY A 102 14.78 4.21 -8.30
N HIS A 103 15.22 2.95 -8.24
CA HIS A 103 14.48 1.83 -7.64
C HIS A 103 14.73 1.62 -6.14
N HIS A 104 15.49 2.51 -5.48
CA HIS A 104 15.76 2.48 -4.04
C HIS A 104 14.54 2.94 -3.21
N ILE A 105 13.39 2.34 -3.49
CA ILE A 105 12.10 2.65 -2.88
C ILE A 105 11.69 1.47 -1.99
N THR A 106 11.54 1.72 -0.70
CA THR A 106 11.01 0.76 0.28
C THR A 106 9.62 1.17 0.70
N VAL A 107 8.64 0.28 0.55
CA VAL A 107 7.26 0.49 1.01
C VAL A 107 6.97 -0.45 2.16
N ILE A 108 6.63 0.08 3.33
CA ILE A 108 6.31 -0.69 4.53
C ILE A 108 4.81 -0.56 4.79
N LEU A 109 4.11 -1.68 4.78
CA LEU A 109 2.66 -1.76 4.90
C LEU A 109 2.27 -2.53 6.18
N ASP A 110 1.89 -1.79 7.22
CA ASP A 110 1.25 -2.35 8.42
C ASP A 110 -0.27 -2.19 8.34
N CYS A 111 -0.86 -2.98 7.45
CA CYS A 111 -2.29 -3.08 7.16
C CYS A 111 -2.63 -4.48 6.62
N CYS A 112 -3.91 -4.84 6.52
CA CYS A 112 -4.33 -6.08 5.86
C CYS A 112 -5.43 -5.84 4.81
N PHE A 113 -5.36 -6.65 3.75
CA PHE A 113 -6.24 -6.60 2.58
C PHE A 113 -7.04 -7.92 2.47
N ALA A 114 -7.81 -8.27 3.51
CA ALA A 114 -8.51 -9.54 3.49
C ALA A 114 -9.71 -9.53 2.51
N SER A 115 -9.66 -10.38 1.49
CA SER A 115 -10.76 -10.66 0.54
C SER A 115 -12.00 -11.36 1.15
N GLY A 116 -12.23 -11.28 2.46
CA GLY A 116 -13.34 -11.96 3.11
C GLY A 116 -13.76 -11.33 4.43
N ALA A 117 -14.97 -10.76 4.45
CA ALA A 117 -15.67 -10.22 5.62
C ALA A 117 -15.98 -11.26 6.73
N THR A 118 -15.36 -12.45 6.72
CA THR A 118 -15.62 -13.57 7.64
C THR A 118 -14.41 -13.93 8.51
N ARG A 119 -13.29 -13.21 8.42
CA ARG A 119 -12.11 -13.49 9.24
C ARG A 119 -12.21 -12.70 10.55
N THR A 120 -12.54 -13.40 11.63
CA THR A 120 -12.49 -12.85 12.99
C THR A 120 -11.16 -13.30 13.61
N PRO A 121 -10.33 -12.39 14.16
CA PRO A 121 -9.20 -12.82 14.99
C PRO A 121 -9.72 -13.67 16.15
N MET A 122 -8.93 -14.63 16.64
CA MET A 122 -9.33 -15.36 17.83
C MET A 122 -9.41 -14.39 19.02
N GLU A 123 -10.24 -14.71 20.02
CA GLU A 123 -10.32 -13.90 21.23
C GLU A 123 -8.93 -13.73 21.86
N GLY A 124 -8.47 -12.48 21.99
CA GLY A 124 -7.18 -12.14 22.59
C GLY A 124 -6.06 -11.77 21.61
N GLU A 125 -6.27 -11.88 20.28
CA GLU A 125 -5.20 -11.67 19.27
C GLU A 125 -5.08 -10.22 18.74
N GLY A 126 -5.72 -9.25 19.39
CA GLY A 126 -5.69 -7.84 18.96
C GLY A 126 -6.78 -7.47 17.95
N VAL A 127 -6.72 -6.23 17.47
CA VAL A 127 -7.71 -5.66 16.54
C VAL A 127 -7.15 -5.68 15.12
N PRO A 128 -7.86 -6.24 14.12
CA PRO A 128 -7.35 -6.26 12.75
C PRO A 128 -7.26 -4.85 12.16
N ARG A 129 -6.16 -4.56 11.47
CA ARG A 129 -5.96 -3.32 10.70
C ARG A 129 -6.68 -3.38 9.35
N MET A 130 -7.99 -3.59 9.40
CA MET A 130 -8.87 -3.78 8.25
C MET A 130 -10.16 -2.98 8.40
N ALA A 131 -10.68 -2.48 7.28
CA ALA A 131 -12.02 -1.93 7.21
C ALA A 131 -12.88 -2.70 6.21
N LYS A 132 -14.20 -2.68 6.44
CA LYS A 132 -15.17 -3.15 5.45
C LYS A 132 -15.00 -2.37 4.15
N GLU A 133 -15.20 -3.05 3.03
CA GLU A 133 -15.32 -2.39 1.73
C GLU A 133 -16.44 -1.34 1.81
N LEU A 134 -16.23 -0.22 1.13
CA LEU A 134 -17.33 0.67 0.84
C LEU A 134 -18.32 -0.13 -0.04
N ASP A 135 -19.63 0.10 0.12
CA ASP A 135 -20.73 -0.61 -0.57
C ASP A 135 -20.28 -1.34 -1.86
N GLY A 136 -20.10 -2.67 -1.80
CA GLY A 136 -19.32 -3.52 -2.70
C GLY A 136 -19.81 -3.63 -4.15
N SER A 137 -20.50 -2.59 -4.63
CA SER A 137 -20.88 -2.36 -6.00
C SER A 137 -19.69 -1.99 -6.89
N ASP A 138 -19.76 -2.38 -8.17
CA ASP A 138 -18.76 -2.01 -9.19
C ASP A 138 -18.59 -0.51 -9.37
N THR A 139 -19.56 0.29 -8.90
CA THR A 139 -19.51 1.76 -8.96
C THR A 139 -18.34 2.32 -8.16
N LEU A 140 -17.93 1.65 -7.09
CA LEU A 140 -16.81 2.11 -6.26
C LEU A 140 -15.45 1.74 -6.83
N ILE A 141 -15.34 0.56 -7.45
CA ILE A 141 -14.13 0.19 -8.20
C ILE A 141 -13.95 1.16 -9.36
N SER A 142 -15.01 1.41 -10.12
CA SER A 142 -15.01 2.41 -11.20
C SER A 142 -14.66 3.82 -10.67
N GLY A 143 -15.16 4.18 -9.49
CA GLY A 143 -14.84 5.44 -8.82
C GLY A 143 -13.38 5.56 -8.38
N MET A 144 -12.78 4.48 -7.86
CA MET A 144 -11.35 4.41 -7.54
C MET A 144 -10.50 4.63 -8.80
N PHE A 145 -10.79 3.90 -9.88
CA PHE A 145 -10.07 4.03 -11.14
C PHE A 145 -10.23 5.41 -11.76
N ALA A 146 -11.45 5.94 -11.84
CA ALA A 146 -11.68 7.28 -12.37
C ALA A 146 -10.97 8.38 -11.56
N ALA A 147 -10.91 8.24 -10.23
CA ALA A 147 -10.18 9.18 -9.37
C ALA A 147 -8.66 9.12 -9.63
N ALA A 148 -8.11 7.91 -9.75
CA ALA A 148 -6.70 7.71 -10.05
C ALA A 148 -6.33 8.20 -11.46
N GLU A 149 -7.09 7.83 -12.48
CA GLU A 149 -6.87 8.25 -13.88
C GLU A 149 -6.89 9.77 -14.03
N ARG A 150 -7.77 10.47 -13.30
CA ARG A 150 -7.77 11.94 -13.28
C ARG A 150 -6.46 12.52 -12.77
N ARG A 151 -5.83 11.88 -11.77
CA ARG A 151 -4.54 12.32 -11.22
C ARG A 151 -3.38 11.91 -12.12
N LEU A 152 -3.38 10.66 -12.57
CA LEU A 152 -2.32 10.06 -13.38
C LEU A 152 -2.30 10.59 -14.83
N GLY A 153 -3.45 10.98 -15.39
CA GLY A 153 -3.55 11.54 -16.74
C GLY A 153 -2.85 12.89 -16.92
N GLY A 154 -2.46 13.54 -15.83
CA GLY A 154 -1.55 14.70 -15.86
C GLY A 154 -0.09 14.32 -16.16
N LEU A 155 0.27 13.05 -15.98
CA LEU A 155 1.60 12.54 -16.30
C LEU A 155 1.64 12.18 -17.78
N LYS A 156 2.27 13.04 -18.57
CA LYS A 156 2.37 12.90 -20.03
C LYS A 156 3.81 12.75 -20.47
N THR A 157 4.03 12.04 -21.56
CA THR A 157 5.28 12.03 -22.33
C THR A 157 5.48 13.34 -23.08
N GLU A 158 6.64 13.52 -23.71
CA GLU A 158 6.98 14.74 -24.44
C GLU A 158 6.04 15.02 -25.62
N ASP A 159 5.50 13.96 -26.24
CA ASP A 159 4.51 14.06 -27.33
C ASP A 159 3.08 14.34 -26.84
N GLY A 160 2.88 14.47 -25.52
CA GLY A 160 1.59 14.76 -24.91
C GLY A 160 0.67 13.55 -24.72
N SER A 161 1.11 12.33 -25.05
CA SER A 161 0.37 11.10 -24.77
C SER A 161 0.42 10.73 -23.28
N PRO A 162 -0.56 9.95 -22.77
CA PRO A 162 -0.52 9.47 -21.38
C PRO A 162 0.73 8.62 -21.13
N ARG A 163 1.43 8.88 -20.03
CA ARG A 163 2.67 8.17 -19.70
C ARG A 163 2.44 6.72 -19.28
N TYR A 164 1.27 6.42 -18.74
CA TYR A 164 0.91 5.11 -18.21
C TYR A 164 -0.38 4.60 -18.86
N SER A 165 -0.46 3.29 -19.05
CA SER A 165 -1.69 2.61 -19.46
C SER A 165 -2.80 2.83 -18.43
N SER A 166 -4.06 2.65 -18.85
CA SER A 166 -5.19 2.72 -17.94
C SER A 166 -5.03 1.69 -16.82
N ILE A 167 -5.24 2.12 -15.58
CA ILE A 167 -5.22 1.23 -14.43
C ILE A 167 -6.50 0.39 -14.31
N SER A 168 -7.56 0.76 -15.05
CA SER A 168 -8.79 -0.04 -15.11
C SER A 168 -8.66 -1.26 -16.01
N ALA A 169 -7.66 -1.26 -16.91
CA ALA A 169 -7.40 -2.30 -17.89
C ALA A 169 -7.36 -3.70 -17.26
N GLY A 170 -8.11 -4.65 -17.80
CA GLY A 170 -8.16 -6.03 -17.33
C GLY A 170 -6.80 -6.76 -17.41
N ASP A 171 -5.92 -6.34 -18.31
CA ASP A 171 -4.55 -6.85 -18.49
C ASP A 171 -3.47 -6.01 -17.78
N TRP A 172 -3.88 -5.06 -16.93
CA TRP A 172 -2.94 -4.28 -16.12
C TRP A 172 -2.10 -5.20 -15.22
N TRP A 173 -0.80 -4.93 -15.15
CA TRP A 173 0.16 -5.66 -14.32
C TRP A 173 1.11 -4.69 -13.60
N PRO A 174 1.44 -4.90 -12.32
CA PRO A 174 2.40 -4.06 -11.61
C PRO A 174 3.83 -4.28 -12.14
N ASP A 175 4.63 -3.22 -12.18
CA ASP A 175 6.08 -3.34 -12.37
C ASP A 175 6.76 -3.67 -11.03
N GLU A 176 7.11 -4.95 -10.86
CA GLU A 176 7.77 -5.50 -9.67
C GLU A 176 9.21 -5.01 -9.47
N GLY A 177 9.79 -4.32 -10.46
CA GLY A 177 11.13 -3.72 -10.38
C GLY A 177 11.17 -2.33 -9.76
N THR A 178 10.02 -1.74 -9.43
CA THR A 178 9.95 -0.34 -9.02
C THR A 178 10.28 -0.10 -7.55
N HIS A 179 10.02 -1.07 -6.68
CA HIS A 179 10.17 -0.93 -5.24
C HIS A 179 10.25 -2.31 -4.56
N VAL A 180 10.72 -2.32 -3.30
CA VAL A 180 10.59 -3.46 -2.39
C VAL A 180 9.48 -3.16 -1.38
N ALA A 181 8.48 -4.03 -1.30
CA ALA A 181 7.39 -3.94 -0.34
C ALA A 181 7.63 -4.89 0.84
N LEU A 182 7.53 -4.38 2.06
CA LEU A 182 7.50 -5.13 3.32
C LEU A 182 6.07 -5.11 3.86
N ALA A 183 5.36 -6.24 3.77
CA ALA A 183 3.96 -6.34 4.18
C ALA A 183 3.84 -7.07 5.52
N ALA A 184 2.92 -6.62 6.36
CA ALA A 184 2.73 -7.15 7.71
C ALA A 184 2.19 -8.59 7.76
N CYS A 185 1.52 -9.07 6.71
CA CYS A 185 0.92 -10.40 6.67
C CYS A 185 0.72 -10.89 5.21
N ASN A 186 0.49 -12.19 5.03
CA ASN A 186 0.04 -12.75 3.75
C ASN A 186 -1.38 -12.27 3.36
N ALA A 187 -1.76 -12.42 2.08
CA ALA A 187 -3.11 -12.06 1.58
C ALA A 187 -4.28 -12.78 2.29
N TYR A 188 -4.01 -13.93 2.93
CA TYR A 188 -5.00 -14.72 3.68
C TYR A 188 -4.97 -14.47 5.20
N GLU A 189 -4.06 -13.64 5.70
CA GLU A 189 -3.83 -13.37 7.12
C GLU A 189 -4.35 -11.98 7.54
N LEU A 190 -4.19 -11.65 8.82
CA LEU A 190 -4.54 -10.36 9.39
C LEU A 190 -3.31 -9.72 10.05
N ALA A 191 -3.03 -8.48 9.70
CA ALA A 191 -2.18 -7.59 10.48
C ALA A 191 -2.99 -7.01 11.65
N VAL A 192 -2.50 -7.18 12.87
CA VAL A 192 -3.22 -6.76 14.08
C VAL A 192 -2.53 -5.61 14.81
N GLU A 193 -3.35 -4.84 15.54
CA GLU A 193 -2.89 -3.88 16.53
C GLU A 193 -3.24 -4.35 17.94
N VAL A 194 -2.30 -4.13 18.86
CA VAL A 194 -2.44 -4.47 20.27
C VAL A 194 -2.30 -3.22 21.12
N LYS A 195 -2.93 -3.24 22.30
CA LYS A 195 -2.88 -2.12 23.24
C LYS A 195 -1.53 -2.14 23.97
N GLY A 196 -0.69 -1.14 23.71
CA GLY A 196 0.49 -0.86 24.52
C GLY A 196 0.17 -0.03 25.76
N GLU A 197 1.22 0.36 26.50
CA GLU A 197 1.08 1.18 27.72
C GLU A 197 0.47 2.56 27.45
N ILE A 198 0.85 3.20 26.33
CA ILE A 198 0.45 4.57 25.97
C ILE A 198 -0.59 4.58 24.85
N THR A 199 -0.41 3.75 23.82
CA THR A 199 -1.24 3.72 22.62
C THR A 199 -1.28 2.32 22.02
N TYR A 200 -2.17 2.11 21.05
CA TYR A 200 -2.12 0.95 20.18
C TYR A 200 -0.92 1.02 19.24
N TYR A 201 -0.34 -0.13 18.93
CA TYR A 201 0.74 -0.27 17.95
C TYR A 201 0.52 -1.55 17.13
N GLY A 202 1.09 -1.59 15.92
CA GLY A 202 1.01 -2.77 15.06
C GLY A 202 2.09 -3.78 15.42
N VAL A 203 1.72 -5.05 15.51
CA VAL A 203 2.63 -6.13 15.92
C VAL A 203 3.81 -6.26 14.93
N PHE A 204 3.53 -6.12 13.63
CA PHE A 204 4.57 -6.12 12.61
C PHE A 204 5.54 -4.94 12.76
N THR A 205 5.02 -3.72 12.94
CA THR A 205 5.87 -2.54 13.12
C THR A 205 6.75 -2.66 14.36
N GLU A 206 6.23 -3.18 15.47
CA GLU A 206 7.04 -3.39 16.69
C GLU A 206 8.21 -4.36 16.42
N ALA A 207 7.92 -5.51 15.80
CA ALA A 207 8.92 -6.51 15.44
C ALA A 207 9.97 -5.96 14.45
N LEU A 208 9.53 -5.22 13.44
CA LEU A 208 10.40 -4.58 12.46
C LEU A 208 11.33 -3.57 13.11
N LEU A 209 10.80 -2.70 13.98
CA LEU A 209 11.60 -1.71 14.70
C LEU A 209 12.60 -2.36 15.65
N HIS A 210 12.21 -3.43 16.36
CA HIS A 210 13.12 -4.19 17.19
C HIS A 210 14.29 -4.74 16.36
N LYS A 211 14.00 -5.37 15.22
CA LYS A 211 15.04 -5.95 14.38
C LYS A 211 15.95 -4.90 13.73
N LEU A 212 15.40 -3.79 13.28
CA LEU A 212 16.19 -2.69 12.73
C LEU A 212 17.13 -2.07 13.79
N LYS A 213 16.68 -1.92 15.03
CA LYS A 213 17.53 -1.45 16.15
C LYS A 213 18.65 -2.44 16.46
N GLU A 214 18.36 -3.73 16.45
CA GLU A 214 19.36 -4.79 16.62
C GLU A 214 20.44 -4.71 15.52
N VAL A 215 20.02 -4.60 14.25
CA VAL A 215 20.94 -4.45 13.10
C VAL A 215 21.81 -3.20 13.26
N GLY A 216 21.22 -2.05 13.59
CA GLY A 216 21.97 -0.81 13.80
C GLY A 216 22.95 -0.89 14.98
N SER A 217 22.57 -1.56 16.07
CA SER A 217 23.41 -1.68 17.28
C SER A 217 24.59 -2.63 17.06
N ASN A 218 24.41 -3.70 16.29
CA ASN A 218 25.46 -4.65 15.97
C ASN A 218 26.47 -4.11 14.94
N SER A 219 26.16 -2.98 14.29
CA SER A 219 27.02 -2.33 13.29
C SER A 219 27.70 -3.32 12.34
N PRO A 220 26.94 -4.19 11.67
CA PRO A 220 27.51 -5.27 10.88
C PRO A 220 28.34 -4.68 9.72
N ALA A 221 29.41 -5.38 9.34
CA ALA A 221 30.22 -5.01 8.18
C ALA A 221 29.39 -4.91 6.87
N ARG A 222 28.21 -5.54 6.85
CA ARG A 222 27.24 -5.49 5.76
C ARG A 222 25.83 -5.45 6.34
N LEU A 223 25.00 -4.52 5.88
CA LEU A 223 23.56 -4.53 6.16
C LEU A 223 22.90 -5.78 5.55
N PRO A 224 21.90 -6.38 6.22
CA PRO A 224 21.16 -7.49 5.67
C PRO A 224 20.39 -7.05 4.42
N THR A 225 19.98 -8.03 3.61
CA THR A 225 19.01 -7.81 2.54
C THR A 225 17.60 -7.61 3.09
N TYR A 226 16.68 -7.12 2.26
CA TYR A 226 15.26 -7.04 2.64
C TYR A 226 14.69 -8.42 3.02
N LEU A 227 15.04 -9.45 2.25
CA LEU A 227 14.66 -10.83 2.54
C LEU A 227 15.27 -11.35 3.85
N GLU A 228 16.54 -11.08 4.10
CA GLU A 228 17.20 -11.43 5.37
C GLU A 228 16.55 -10.69 6.55
N LEU A 229 16.17 -9.41 6.39
CA LEU A 229 15.49 -8.66 7.43
C LEU A 229 14.17 -9.32 7.83
N ILE A 230 13.30 -9.60 6.85
CA ILE A 230 11.98 -10.20 7.10
C ILE A 230 12.09 -11.61 7.67
N LYS A 231 12.99 -12.45 7.13
CA LYS A 231 13.20 -13.83 7.62
C LYS A 231 13.71 -13.90 9.06
N ASN A 232 14.38 -12.85 9.54
CA ASN A 232 14.96 -12.80 10.88
C ASN A 232 14.17 -11.88 11.83
N LEU A 233 12.93 -11.53 11.49
CA LEU A 233 12.03 -10.90 12.46
C LEU A 233 11.78 -11.85 13.63
N PRO A 234 11.55 -11.32 14.85
CA PRO A 234 11.05 -12.14 15.94
C PRO A 234 9.72 -12.80 15.54
N GLU A 235 9.40 -13.94 16.15
CA GLU A 235 8.12 -14.61 15.94
C GLU A 235 6.97 -13.68 16.35
N ILE A 236 6.07 -13.38 15.41
CA ILE A 236 4.95 -12.47 15.63
C ILE A 236 3.60 -13.18 15.57
N GLY A 237 3.31 -13.99 16.59
CA GLY A 237 2.05 -14.70 16.72
C GLY A 237 1.82 -15.77 15.63
N ALA A 238 0.88 -16.67 15.86
CA ALA A 238 0.70 -17.85 15.00
C ALA A 238 0.06 -17.54 13.62
N HIS A 239 -0.48 -16.33 13.42
CA HIS A 239 -1.38 -16.01 12.31
C HIS A 239 -1.01 -14.75 11.51
N GLN A 240 0.18 -14.21 11.74
CA GLN A 240 0.68 -13.04 11.03
C GLN A 240 2.11 -13.30 10.54
N ASN A 241 2.28 -13.49 9.23
CA ASN A 241 3.58 -13.80 8.61
C ASN A 241 3.99 -12.67 7.69
N PRO A 242 4.98 -11.83 8.08
CA PRO A 242 5.43 -10.74 7.26
C PRO A 242 6.05 -11.23 5.96
N MET A 243 5.85 -10.45 4.90
CA MET A 243 6.35 -10.76 3.57
C MET A 243 7.27 -9.67 3.05
N VAL A 244 8.14 -10.07 2.14
CA VAL A 244 8.86 -9.17 1.23
C VAL A 244 8.46 -9.48 -0.20
N VAL A 245 8.21 -8.45 -1.02
CA VAL A 245 7.85 -8.55 -2.43
C VAL A 245 8.65 -7.53 -3.24
N GLY A 246 8.99 -7.88 -4.49
CA GLY A 246 9.75 -7.05 -5.43
C GLY A 246 11.02 -7.73 -5.93
N THR A 247 11.45 -7.43 -7.16
CA THR A 247 12.62 -8.08 -7.78
C THR A 247 13.92 -7.81 -7.00
N HIS A 248 13.98 -6.65 -6.32
CA HIS A 248 15.10 -6.17 -5.53
C HIS A 248 15.12 -6.68 -4.07
N MET A 249 14.29 -7.67 -3.70
CA MET A 249 14.21 -8.18 -2.33
C MET A 249 15.53 -8.77 -1.78
N ASN A 250 16.45 -9.14 -2.67
CA ASN A 250 17.77 -9.66 -2.32
C ASN A 250 18.86 -8.57 -2.26
N ASP A 251 18.49 -7.30 -2.51
CA ASP A 251 19.40 -6.18 -2.35
C ASP A 251 19.52 -5.78 -0.89
N ARG A 252 20.61 -5.10 -0.54
CA ARG A 252 20.88 -4.67 0.84
C ARG A 252 19.90 -3.58 1.26
N LEU A 253 19.56 -3.54 2.54
CA LEU A 253 18.81 -2.44 3.11
C LEU A 253 19.59 -1.13 2.93
N TRP A 254 18.93 -0.14 2.32
CA TRP A 254 19.27 1.28 2.36
C TRP A 254 20.76 1.62 2.28
N TYR A 255 21.47 1.01 1.33
CA TYR A 255 22.87 1.33 1.11
C TYR A 255 22.98 2.68 0.38
N ALA A 256 24.03 3.43 0.70
CA ALA A 256 24.49 4.50 -0.17
C ALA A 256 25.42 3.87 -1.21
N VAL A 257 25.21 4.18 -2.49
CA VAL A 257 26.16 3.91 -3.56
C VAL A 257 27.26 4.96 -3.51
#